data_AF-A0A7X6D7H8-F1
#
_entry.id   AF-A0A7X6D7H8-F1
#
_cell.length_a   1.000
_cell.length_b   1.000
_cell.length_c   1.000
_cell.angle_alpha   90.00
_cell.angle_beta   90.00
_cell.angle_gamma   90.00
#
_symmetry.space_group_name_H-M   'P 1'
#
loop_
_entity.id
_entity.type
_entity.pdbx_description
1 polymer ?
#
loop_
_entity_poly.entity_id
_entity_poly.type
_entity_poly.pdbx_seq_one_letter_code
_entity_poly.pdbx_strand_id
1 'polypeptide(L)'
;MTETTYQKVLEVKKSVPYIQKQEKQYMKFKVVTSEDVLTSIQPIMLEKGLILEPHILNKEVTRQVIGTNTGGKFDKAIFSYLVVLDMEYVWVNVENPEDKIAIKFIAVAEDENASYALGQALTYAEKTFVLKYFNIPTDDSDPDIFQQQLLKKIPIEDIQVEGLHILVDKLKPYAKQSAEAIAKQAKLTAKMADIEKPFEQFSSYDFGVVSNIMNGWLITYEKNAERAKKAKEKEEKKK
;
A
#
# COMPACT_ATOMS: atom_id res chain seq x y z
N MET A 1 -21.37 -25.90 33.93
CA MET A 1 -21.89 -24.79 33.11
C MET A 1 -21.03 -24.71 31.87
N THR A 2 -21.63 -24.64 30.70
CA THR A 2 -20.90 -24.47 29.43
C THR A 2 -20.31 -23.06 29.38
N GLU A 3 -19.06 -22.92 28.93
CA GLU A 3 -18.42 -21.61 28.77
C GLU A 3 -19.10 -20.81 27.66
N THR A 4 -19.34 -19.53 27.93
CA THR A 4 -19.87 -18.58 26.95
C THR A 4 -18.81 -18.23 25.91
N THR A 5 -19.22 -17.75 24.74
CA THR A 5 -18.32 -17.27 23.68
C THR A 5 -17.37 -16.19 24.19
N TYR A 6 -17.87 -15.29 25.04
CA TYR A 6 -17.04 -14.25 25.67
C TYR A 6 -15.96 -14.82 26.59
N GLN A 7 -16.27 -15.87 27.36
CA GLN A 7 -15.28 -16.54 28.21
C GLN A 7 -14.22 -17.24 27.38
N LYS A 8 -14.60 -17.98 26.34
CA LYS A 8 -13.67 -18.64 25.42
C LYS A 8 -12.75 -17.65 24.71
N VAL A 9 -13.31 -16.54 24.22
CA VAL A 9 -12.53 -15.43 23.63
C VAL A 9 -11.55 -14.82 24.64
N LEU A 10 -11.98 -14.63 25.90
CA LEU A 10 -11.11 -14.10 26.95
C LEU A 10 -9.92 -15.04 27.25
N GLU A 11 -10.13 -16.36 27.17
CA GLU A 11 -9.05 -17.32 27.34
C GLU A 11 -8.07 -17.28 26.18
N VAL A 12 -8.55 -17.19 24.92
CA VAL A 12 -7.68 -16.97 23.75
C VAL A 12 -6.82 -15.70 23.96
N LYS A 13 -7.43 -14.62 24.45
CA LYS A 13 -6.73 -13.35 24.74
C LYS A 13 -5.61 -13.54 25.77
N LYS A 14 -5.85 -14.31 26.83
CA LYS A 14 -4.87 -14.56 27.90
C LYS A 14 -3.71 -15.43 27.42
N SER A 15 -3.98 -16.35 26.50
CA SER A 15 -2.98 -17.31 26.00
C SER A 15 -1.97 -16.70 25.02
N VAL A 16 -2.27 -15.55 24.41
CA VAL A 16 -1.37 -14.86 23.46
C VAL A 16 -1.05 -13.44 23.95
N PRO A 17 -0.22 -13.29 25.00
CA PRO A 17 0.09 -11.97 25.56
C PRO A 17 1.01 -11.13 24.66
N TYR A 18 1.74 -11.76 23.74
CA TYR A 18 2.71 -11.11 22.85
C TYR A 18 3.03 -12.01 21.65
N ILE A 19 3.25 -11.40 20.48
CA ILE A 19 3.77 -12.10 19.29
C ILE A 19 5.10 -11.47 18.89
N GLN A 20 6.18 -12.24 19.01
CA GLN A 20 7.51 -11.76 18.65
C GLN A 20 7.67 -11.72 17.13
N LYS A 21 8.19 -10.60 16.63
CA LYS A 21 8.59 -10.46 15.24
C LYS A 21 9.68 -11.47 14.88
N GLN A 22 9.50 -12.20 13.77
CA GLN A 22 10.48 -13.16 13.26
C GLN A 22 11.17 -12.64 12.01
N GLU A 23 12.48 -12.89 11.91
CA GLU A 23 13.23 -12.72 10.66
C GLU A 23 12.89 -13.87 9.74
N LYS A 24 12.32 -13.59 8.56
CA LYS A 24 11.97 -14.62 7.58
C LYS A 24 13.12 -14.76 6.57
N GLN A 25 13.34 -15.94 6.02
CA GLN A 25 14.50 -16.22 5.14
C GLN A 25 14.57 -15.30 3.89
N TYR A 26 13.43 -14.78 3.44
CA TYR A 26 13.29 -13.81 2.35
C TYR A 26 13.24 -12.34 2.82
N MET A 27 13.26 -12.09 4.14
CA MET A 27 13.16 -10.75 4.76
C MET A 27 14.27 -10.55 5.81
N LYS A 28 15.26 -9.72 5.49
CA LYS A 28 16.34 -9.30 6.44
C LYS A 28 15.88 -8.46 7.65
N PHE A 29 14.61 -8.51 8.04
CA PHE A 29 14.08 -7.79 9.19
C PHE A 29 12.95 -8.59 9.85
N LYS A 30 12.73 -8.33 11.13
CA LYS A 30 11.75 -9.05 11.94
C LYS A 30 10.35 -8.49 11.70
N VAL A 31 9.36 -9.33 11.37
CA VAL A 31 7.94 -8.94 11.28
C VAL A 31 7.00 -9.95 11.93
N VAL A 32 5.79 -9.49 12.23
CA VAL A 32 4.64 -10.37 12.47
C VAL A 32 3.88 -10.48 11.15
N THR A 33 3.85 -11.66 10.54
CA THR A 33 3.05 -11.96 9.34
C THR A 33 1.64 -12.38 9.73
N SER A 34 0.72 -12.48 8.76
CA SER A 34 -0.60 -13.09 9.02
C SER A 34 -0.46 -14.55 9.48
N GLU A 35 0.53 -15.27 8.95
CA GLU A 35 0.89 -16.63 9.38
C GLU A 35 1.31 -16.67 10.86
N ASP A 36 2.16 -15.73 11.31
CA ASP A 36 2.59 -15.66 12.72
C ASP A 36 1.39 -15.44 13.66
N VAL A 37 0.42 -14.64 13.24
CA VAL A 37 -0.82 -14.40 13.98
C VAL A 37 -1.68 -15.67 14.04
N LEU A 38 -1.97 -16.27 12.88
CA LEU A 38 -2.83 -17.45 12.79
C LEU A 38 -2.24 -18.65 13.54
N THR A 39 -0.95 -18.92 13.36
CA THR A 39 -0.26 -20.02 14.06
C THR A 39 -0.24 -19.84 15.58
N SER A 40 -0.28 -18.59 16.06
CA SER A 40 -0.34 -18.29 17.49
C SER A 40 -1.74 -18.49 18.09
N ILE A 41 -2.82 -18.13 17.37
CA ILE A 41 -4.18 -18.14 17.92
C ILE A 41 -4.97 -19.42 17.59
N GLN A 42 -4.75 -20.00 16.41
CA GLN A 42 -5.61 -21.05 15.85
C GLN A 42 -5.63 -22.32 16.71
N PRO A 43 -4.50 -22.83 17.25
CA PRO A 43 -4.53 -24.00 18.12
C PRO A 43 -5.41 -23.80 19.36
N ILE A 44 -5.35 -22.61 19.97
CA ILE A 44 -6.12 -22.27 21.18
C ILE A 44 -7.61 -22.12 20.84
N MET A 45 -7.93 -21.52 19.69
CA MET A 45 -9.30 -21.44 19.19
C MET A 45 -9.90 -22.84 18.99
N LEU A 46 -9.16 -23.76 18.37
CA LEU A 46 -9.59 -25.14 18.16
C LEU A 46 -9.78 -25.89 19.49
N GLU A 47 -8.85 -25.75 20.43
CA GLU A 47 -8.95 -26.35 21.77
C GLU A 47 -10.22 -25.88 22.51
N LYS A 48 -10.58 -24.60 22.37
CA LYS A 48 -11.78 -24.02 23.00
C LYS A 48 -13.06 -24.26 22.22
N GLY A 49 -13.02 -24.87 21.04
CA GLY A 49 -14.18 -25.03 20.18
C GLY A 49 -14.77 -23.68 19.78
N LEU A 50 -13.90 -22.76 19.35
CA LEU A 50 -14.23 -21.40 18.95
C LEU A 50 -13.86 -21.18 17.48
N ILE A 51 -14.82 -20.71 16.67
CA ILE A 51 -14.62 -20.40 15.25
C ILE A 51 -14.69 -18.88 15.07
N LEU A 52 -13.84 -18.35 14.19
CA LEU A 52 -13.92 -16.97 13.72
C LEU A 52 -14.36 -16.97 12.26
N GLU A 53 -15.55 -16.48 11.98
CA GLU A 53 -16.11 -16.42 10.64
C GLU A 53 -15.93 -15.02 10.05
N PRO A 54 -15.19 -14.87 8.93
CA PRO A 54 -15.09 -13.61 8.23
C PRO A 54 -16.25 -13.42 7.24
N HIS A 55 -16.97 -12.31 7.35
CA HIS A 55 -18.07 -11.94 6.46
C HIS A 55 -17.77 -10.60 5.78
N ILE A 56 -17.94 -10.54 4.46
CA ILE A 56 -17.94 -9.28 3.70
C ILE A 56 -19.41 -8.83 3.60
N LEU A 57 -19.76 -7.78 4.34
CA LEU A 57 -21.12 -7.22 4.33
C LEU A 57 -21.38 -6.38 3.08
N ASN A 58 -20.36 -5.61 2.68
CA ASN A 58 -20.40 -4.76 1.50
C ASN A 58 -19.00 -4.61 0.92
N LYS A 59 -18.94 -4.34 -0.39
CA LYS A 59 -17.70 -4.17 -1.14
C LYS A 59 -17.84 -3.00 -2.09
N GLU A 60 -16.97 -2.02 -1.92
CA GLU A 60 -16.81 -0.90 -2.84
C GLU A 60 -15.46 -1.01 -3.55
N VAL A 61 -15.48 -0.88 -4.88
CA VAL A 61 -14.26 -0.86 -5.69
C VAL A 61 -14.25 0.40 -6.52
N THR A 62 -13.34 1.31 -6.20
CA THR A 62 -13.15 2.55 -6.94
C THR A 62 -11.94 2.40 -7.85
N ARG A 63 -12.17 2.49 -9.15
CA ARG A 63 -11.10 2.52 -10.15
C ARG A 63 -10.68 3.97 -10.39
N GLN A 64 -9.39 4.24 -10.30
CA GLN A 64 -8.83 5.57 -10.54
C GLN A 64 -7.74 5.51 -11.61
N VAL A 65 -7.62 6.56 -12.42
CA VAL A 65 -6.50 6.69 -13.36
C VAL A 65 -5.33 7.31 -12.61
N ILE A 66 -4.26 6.54 -12.41
CA ILE A 66 -3.06 7.01 -11.70
C ILE A 66 -1.95 7.45 -12.65
N GLY A 67 -2.09 7.17 -13.94
CA GLY A 67 -1.10 7.56 -14.93
C GLY A 67 -1.50 7.19 -16.34
N THR A 68 -0.60 7.46 -17.27
CA THR A 68 -0.74 7.07 -18.67
C THR A 68 0.62 6.64 -19.17
N ASN A 69 0.74 5.38 -19.58
CA ASN A 69 1.93 4.87 -20.23
C ASN A 69 2.02 5.47 -21.63
N THR A 70 3.11 6.23 -21.88
CA THR A 70 3.40 6.92 -23.14
C THR A 70 4.61 6.29 -23.83
N GLY A 71 4.59 4.98 -24.10
CA GLY A 71 5.69 4.26 -24.79
C GLY A 71 5.27 3.47 -26.06
N GLY A 72 3.97 3.43 -26.38
CA GLY A 72 3.43 2.63 -27.49
C GLY A 72 2.78 3.44 -28.62
N LYS A 73 2.24 2.74 -29.63
CA LYS A 73 1.45 3.35 -30.74
C LYS A 73 0.21 4.14 -30.25
N PHE A 74 -0.24 3.89 -29.03
CA PHE A 74 -1.38 4.57 -28.39
C PHE A 74 -1.13 4.72 -26.90
N ASP A 75 -1.59 5.82 -26.33
CA ASP A 75 -1.59 6.08 -24.90
C ASP A 75 -2.45 5.04 -24.17
N LYS A 76 -1.90 4.41 -23.13
CA LYS A 76 -2.63 3.48 -22.25
C LYS A 76 -2.73 4.04 -20.85
N ALA A 77 -3.95 4.25 -20.36
CA ALA A 77 -4.18 4.63 -18.98
C ALA A 77 -3.72 3.51 -18.02
N ILE A 78 -3.03 3.91 -16.95
CA ILE A 78 -2.66 3.06 -15.81
C ILE A 78 -3.72 3.29 -14.74
N PHE A 79 -4.21 2.21 -14.14
CA PHE A 79 -5.31 2.25 -13.19
C PHE A 79 -4.86 1.74 -11.83
N SER A 80 -5.35 2.37 -10.76
CA SER A 80 -5.42 1.75 -9.43
C SER A 80 -6.85 1.37 -9.10
N TYR A 81 -6.99 0.41 -8.18
CA TYR A 81 -8.25 -0.06 -7.66
C TYR A 81 -8.21 0.07 -6.14
N LEU A 82 -8.90 1.07 -5.61
CA LEU A 82 -9.16 1.20 -4.19
C LEU A 82 -10.32 0.28 -3.82
N VAL A 83 -10.06 -0.71 -2.99
CA VAL A 83 -11.06 -1.64 -2.46
C VAL A 83 -11.34 -1.26 -1.01
N VAL A 84 -12.62 -1.02 -0.69
CA VAL A 84 -13.13 -0.80 0.66
C VAL A 84 -14.13 -1.90 0.96
N LEU A 85 -13.92 -2.64 2.04
CA LEU A 85 -14.80 -3.71 2.50
C LEU A 85 -15.38 -3.35 3.85
N ASP A 86 -16.70 -3.43 3.96
CA ASP A 86 -17.36 -3.48 5.26
C ASP A 86 -17.32 -4.94 5.72
N MET A 87 -16.54 -5.20 6.76
CA MET A 87 -16.29 -6.53 7.30
C MET A 87 -17.09 -6.75 8.57
N GLU A 88 -17.53 -7.99 8.78
CA GLU A 88 -18.02 -8.47 10.06
C GLU A 88 -17.34 -9.78 10.40
N TYR A 89 -16.68 -9.82 11.54
CA TYR A 89 -16.09 -11.05 12.07
C TYR A 89 -16.96 -11.56 13.20
N VAL A 90 -17.36 -12.82 13.12
CA VAL A 90 -18.26 -13.45 14.08
C VAL A 90 -17.52 -14.56 14.81
N TRP A 91 -17.37 -14.40 16.12
CA TRP A 91 -16.94 -15.48 17.00
C TRP A 91 -18.12 -16.40 17.29
N VAL A 92 -17.99 -17.68 16.99
CA VAL A 92 -19.03 -18.70 17.15
C VAL A 92 -18.53 -19.80 18.09
N ASN A 93 -19.29 -20.06 19.15
CA ASN A 93 -19.04 -21.21 20.03
C ASN A 93 -19.64 -22.48 19.42
N VAL A 94 -18.81 -23.48 19.17
CA VAL A 94 -19.22 -24.76 18.56
C VAL A 94 -20.25 -25.50 19.41
N GLU A 95 -20.20 -25.35 20.74
CA GLU A 95 -21.14 -26.02 21.67
C GLU A 95 -22.50 -25.31 21.73
N ASN A 96 -22.55 -24.02 21.38
CA ASN A 96 -23.76 -23.22 21.34
C ASN A 96 -23.66 -22.13 20.26
N PRO A 97 -23.95 -22.43 18.98
CA PRO A 97 -23.75 -21.51 17.87
C PRO A 97 -24.57 -20.21 17.95
N GLU A 98 -25.62 -20.18 18.78
CA GLU A 98 -26.43 -18.98 19.03
C GLU A 98 -25.72 -17.97 19.95
N ASP A 99 -24.81 -18.44 20.81
CA ASP A 99 -23.93 -17.57 21.59
C ASP A 99 -22.79 -17.11 20.68
N LYS A 100 -22.86 -15.87 20.20
CA LYS A 100 -21.91 -15.33 19.23
C LYS A 100 -21.58 -13.87 19.49
N ILE A 101 -20.40 -13.46 19.05
CA ILE A 101 -19.93 -12.07 19.14
C ILE A 101 -19.61 -11.59 17.73
N ALA A 102 -20.41 -10.66 17.22
CA ALA A 102 -20.21 -10.05 15.92
C ALA A 102 -19.52 -8.68 16.05
N ILE A 103 -18.44 -8.49 15.32
CA ILE A 103 -17.63 -7.26 15.35
C ILE A 103 -17.51 -6.72 13.94
N LYS A 104 -17.99 -5.49 13.73
CA LYS A 104 -17.91 -4.79 12.46
C LYS A 104 -16.69 -3.90 12.39
N PHE A 105 -16.04 -3.89 11.23
CA PHE A 105 -14.87 -3.05 10.96
C PHE A 105 -14.71 -2.84 9.46
N ILE A 106 -13.77 -1.97 9.07
CA ILE A 106 -13.50 -1.66 7.67
C ILE A 106 -12.14 -2.20 7.28
N ALA A 107 -12.03 -2.75 6.09
CA ALA A 107 -10.76 -3.12 5.47
C ALA A 107 -10.56 -2.35 4.17
N VAL A 108 -9.34 -1.85 3.96
CA VAL A 108 -9.00 -1.03 2.78
C VAL A 108 -7.67 -1.50 2.21
N ALA A 109 -7.59 -1.55 0.88
CA ALA A 109 -6.32 -1.68 0.16
C ALA A 109 -6.43 -1.06 -1.24
N GLU A 110 -5.29 -0.70 -1.81
CA GLU A 110 -5.19 -0.15 -3.16
C GLU A 110 -4.06 -0.88 -3.92
N ASP A 111 -4.35 -1.30 -5.14
CA ASP A 111 -3.38 -1.96 -6.03
C ASP A 111 -3.71 -1.68 -7.49
N GLU A 112 -2.73 -1.79 -8.40
CA GLU A 112 -2.95 -1.68 -9.85
C GLU A 112 -3.75 -2.88 -10.40
N ASN A 113 -3.77 -3.99 -9.68
CA ASN A 113 -4.59 -5.15 -9.97
C ASN A 113 -5.74 -5.28 -8.97
N ALA A 114 -6.98 -5.20 -9.45
CA ALA A 114 -8.18 -5.28 -8.61
C ALA A 114 -8.25 -6.54 -7.73
N SER A 115 -7.79 -7.69 -8.23
CA SER A 115 -7.80 -8.95 -7.48
C SER A 115 -6.74 -8.93 -6.37
N TYR A 116 -5.60 -8.30 -6.62
CA TYR A 116 -4.57 -8.13 -5.59
C TYR A 116 -4.99 -7.13 -4.53
N ALA A 117 -5.62 -6.01 -4.91
CA ALA A 117 -6.21 -5.07 -3.95
C ALA A 117 -7.21 -5.77 -3.02
N LEU A 118 -8.11 -6.58 -3.57
CA LEU A 118 -9.07 -7.35 -2.77
C LEU A 118 -8.38 -8.34 -1.81
N GLY A 119 -7.40 -9.10 -2.31
CA GLY A 119 -6.64 -10.05 -1.50
C GLY A 119 -5.84 -9.37 -0.39
N GLN A 120 -5.24 -8.21 -0.67
CA GLN A 120 -4.53 -7.40 0.31
C GLN A 120 -5.48 -6.87 1.38
N ALA A 121 -6.65 -6.34 1.00
CA ALA A 121 -7.65 -5.85 1.95
C ALA A 121 -8.04 -6.95 2.95
N LEU A 122 -8.31 -8.17 2.48
CA LEU A 122 -8.65 -9.32 3.33
C LEU A 122 -7.49 -9.78 4.21
N THR A 123 -6.27 -9.83 3.66
CA THR A 123 -5.07 -10.25 4.40
C THR A 123 -4.73 -9.27 5.53
N TYR A 124 -4.84 -7.96 5.25
CA TYR A 124 -4.63 -6.92 6.26
C TYR A 124 -5.77 -6.87 7.27
N ALA A 125 -7.02 -7.10 6.84
CA ALA A 125 -8.19 -7.20 7.70
C ALA A 125 -7.98 -8.26 8.79
N GLU A 126 -7.66 -9.49 8.40
CA GLU A 126 -7.48 -10.61 9.31
C GLU A 126 -6.40 -10.33 10.35
N LYS A 127 -5.19 -9.98 9.89
CA LYS A 127 -4.05 -9.70 10.76
C LYS A 127 -4.35 -8.55 11.72
N THR A 128 -4.86 -7.44 11.20
CA THR A 128 -5.10 -6.23 12.00
C THR A 128 -6.23 -6.44 12.99
N PHE A 129 -7.30 -7.12 12.58
CA PHE A 129 -8.43 -7.47 13.43
C PHE A 129 -7.94 -8.25 14.65
N VAL A 130 -7.23 -9.36 14.45
CA VAL A 130 -6.79 -10.21 15.57
C VAL A 130 -5.87 -9.44 16.52
N LEU A 131 -4.85 -8.75 15.98
CA LEU A 131 -3.90 -8.00 16.81
C LEU A 131 -4.59 -6.93 17.64
N LYS A 132 -5.51 -6.16 17.04
CA LYS A 132 -6.20 -5.06 17.73
C LYS A 132 -7.30 -5.56 18.67
N TYR A 133 -8.08 -6.56 18.27
CA TYR A 133 -9.15 -7.14 19.07
C TYR A 133 -8.61 -7.76 20.37
N PHE A 134 -7.49 -8.48 20.29
CA PHE A 134 -6.84 -9.08 21.46
C PHE A 134 -5.86 -8.14 22.17
N ASN A 135 -5.68 -6.91 21.69
CA ASN A 135 -4.70 -5.94 22.20
C ASN A 135 -3.28 -6.53 22.29
N ILE A 136 -2.90 -7.35 21.31
CA ILE A 136 -1.60 -7.99 21.28
C ILE A 136 -0.56 -6.91 20.95
N PRO A 137 0.38 -6.60 21.86
CA PRO A 137 1.45 -5.67 21.56
C PRO A 137 2.38 -6.28 20.51
N THR A 138 2.81 -5.43 19.58
CA THR A 138 3.81 -5.74 18.56
C THR A 138 4.84 -4.62 18.56
N ASP A 139 5.99 -4.80 19.20
CA ASP A 139 6.99 -3.72 19.32
C ASP A 139 7.72 -3.46 17.98
N ASP A 140 8.15 -2.21 17.79
CA ASP A 140 8.97 -1.59 16.72
C ASP A 140 8.41 -1.47 15.30
N SER A 141 7.54 -0.46 15.10
CA SER A 141 7.20 0.27 13.85
C SER A 141 5.92 -0.14 13.08
N ASP A 142 5.20 0.90 12.65
CA ASP A 142 3.90 0.93 11.95
C ASP A 142 3.85 0.05 10.68
N PRO A 143 2.67 -0.50 10.29
CA PRO A 143 2.47 -1.13 8.98
C PRO A 143 2.93 -0.28 7.78
N ASP A 144 2.89 1.05 7.93
CA ASP A 144 3.33 1.99 6.89
C ASP A 144 4.86 1.95 6.66
N ILE A 145 5.64 1.70 7.71
CA ILE A 145 7.10 1.52 7.60
C ILE A 145 7.41 0.19 6.92
N PHE A 146 6.60 -0.84 7.16
CA PHE A 146 6.72 -2.15 6.52
C PHE A 146 6.53 -2.08 5.00
N GLN A 147 5.51 -1.37 4.51
CA GLN A 147 5.29 -1.24 3.07
C GLN A 147 6.38 -0.40 2.39
N GLN A 148 6.83 0.69 3.03
CA GLN A 148 7.96 1.47 2.52
C GLN A 148 9.26 0.65 2.47
N GLN A 149 9.53 -0.20 3.46
CA GLN A 149 10.71 -1.07 3.47
C GLN A 149 10.61 -2.25 2.49
N LEU A 150 9.40 -2.77 2.23
CA LEU A 150 9.15 -3.76 1.18
C LEU A 150 9.42 -3.16 -0.20
N LEU A 151 8.84 -2.00 -0.49
CA LEU A 151 9.03 -1.31 -1.76
C LEU A 151 10.50 -0.92 -2.00
N LYS A 152 11.29 -0.67 -0.94
CA LYS A 152 12.75 -0.46 -1.03
C LYS A 152 13.54 -1.70 -1.45
N LYS A 153 12.95 -2.89 -1.38
CA LYS A 153 13.60 -4.18 -1.68
C LYS A 153 13.11 -4.82 -2.97
N ILE A 154 11.94 -4.41 -3.47
CA ILE A 154 11.43 -4.85 -4.76
C ILE A 154 12.16 -4.04 -5.84
N PRO A 155 12.84 -4.68 -6.81
CA PRO A 155 13.43 -3.96 -7.93
C PRO A 155 12.34 -3.30 -8.76
N ILE A 156 12.65 -2.14 -9.32
CA ILE A 156 11.81 -1.48 -10.31
C ILE A 156 11.59 -2.39 -11.53
N GLU A 157 10.40 -2.35 -12.13
CA GLU A 157 10.12 -3.06 -13.38
C GLU A 157 10.61 -2.29 -14.61
N ASP A 158 10.93 -2.97 -15.70
CA ASP A 158 11.43 -2.33 -16.94
C ASP A 158 10.51 -1.20 -17.44
N ILE A 159 9.19 -1.39 -17.33
CA ILE A 159 8.18 -0.41 -17.72
C ILE A 159 8.23 0.87 -16.85
N GLN A 160 8.62 0.74 -15.59
CA GLN A 160 8.78 1.85 -14.65
C GLN A 160 10.10 2.60 -14.92
N VAL A 161 11.17 1.89 -15.31
CA VAL A 161 12.42 2.51 -15.78
C VAL A 161 12.16 3.34 -17.04
N GLU A 162 11.48 2.78 -18.03
CA GLU A 162 11.08 3.48 -19.25
C GLU A 162 10.26 4.74 -18.92
N GLY A 163 9.31 4.63 -17.99
CA GLY A 163 8.52 5.75 -17.49
C GLY A 163 9.36 6.89 -16.92
N LEU A 164 10.42 6.60 -16.16
CA LEU A 164 11.33 7.62 -15.63
C LEU A 164 12.10 8.35 -16.75
N HIS A 165 12.55 7.63 -17.79
CA HIS A 165 13.21 8.25 -18.94
C HIS A 165 12.27 9.16 -19.72
N ILE A 166 11.03 8.73 -19.95
CA ILE A 166 10.00 9.54 -20.60
C ILE A 166 9.75 10.83 -19.81
N LEU A 167 9.68 10.77 -18.48
CA LEU A 167 9.51 11.95 -17.63
C LEU A 167 10.67 12.93 -17.75
N VAL A 168 11.91 12.43 -17.78
CA VAL A 168 13.10 13.26 -17.98
C VAL A 168 13.04 13.99 -19.35
N ASP A 169 12.65 13.28 -20.42
CA ASP A 169 12.54 13.85 -21.75
C ASP A 169 11.43 14.91 -21.84
N LYS A 170 10.28 14.68 -21.19
CA LYS A 170 9.19 15.67 -21.09
C LYS A 170 9.61 16.92 -20.32
N LEU A 171 10.48 16.79 -19.32
CA LEU A 171 10.96 17.91 -18.50
C LEU A 171 12.07 18.73 -19.18
N LYS A 172 12.87 18.10 -20.05
CA LYS A 172 13.99 18.71 -20.78
C LYS A 172 13.68 20.07 -21.44
N PRO A 173 12.58 20.26 -22.20
CA PRO A 173 12.28 21.55 -22.81
C PRO A 173 12.01 22.68 -21.80
N TYR A 174 11.56 22.35 -20.59
CA TYR A 174 11.21 23.33 -19.56
C TYR A 174 12.36 23.63 -18.60
N ALA A 175 13.12 22.61 -18.21
CA ALA A 175 14.15 22.71 -17.18
C ALA A 175 15.45 23.37 -17.66
N LYS A 176 15.65 23.53 -18.99
CA LYS A 176 16.84 24.14 -19.60
C LYS A 176 18.18 23.54 -19.13
N GLN A 177 18.17 22.26 -18.77
CA GLN A 177 19.33 21.53 -18.28
C GLN A 177 19.40 20.13 -18.91
N SER A 178 20.54 19.44 -18.78
CA SER A 178 20.71 18.11 -19.36
C SER A 178 19.77 17.07 -18.70
N ALA A 179 19.51 15.97 -19.41
CA ALA A 179 18.72 14.84 -18.89
C ALA A 179 19.30 14.31 -17.56
N GLU A 180 20.63 14.20 -17.49
CA GLU A 180 21.36 13.82 -16.27
C GLU A 180 21.14 14.81 -15.13
N ALA A 181 21.17 16.12 -15.40
CA ALA A 181 20.93 17.14 -14.37
C ALA A 181 19.49 17.08 -13.82
N ILE A 182 18.50 16.80 -14.67
CA ILE A 182 17.10 16.59 -14.25
C ILE A 182 17.00 15.38 -13.33
N ALA A 183 17.57 14.24 -13.75
CA ALA A 183 17.56 13.02 -12.96
C ALA A 183 18.25 13.22 -11.60
N LYS A 184 19.44 13.85 -11.57
CA LYS A 184 20.14 14.15 -10.31
C LYS A 184 19.35 15.08 -9.40
N GLN A 185 18.76 16.13 -9.95
CA GLN A 185 17.93 17.05 -9.18
C GLN A 185 16.71 16.34 -8.57
N ALA A 186 16.09 15.42 -9.31
CA ALA A 186 14.93 14.67 -8.83
C ALA A 186 15.30 13.75 -7.67
N LYS A 187 16.41 13.01 -7.80
CA LYS A 187 16.96 12.14 -6.73
C LYS A 187 17.38 12.94 -5.49
N LEU A 188 17.98 14.11 -5.67
CA LEU A 188 18.33 15.01 -4.57
C LEU A 188 17.08 15.52 -3.85
N THR A 189 16.05 15.92 -4.60
CA THR A 189 14.77 16.38 -4.04
C THR A 189 14.04 15.24 -3.32
N ALA A 190 14.18 14.01 -3.82
CA ALA A 190 13.70 12.78 -3.18
C ALA A 190 14.51 12.38 -1.94
N LYS A 191 15.58 13.12 -1.61
CA LYS A 191 16.52 12.83 -0.51
C LYS A 191 17.09 11.41 -0.59
N MET A 192 17.38 10.94 -1.80
CA MET A 192 18.05 9.65 -1.99
C MET A 192 19.47 9.71 -1.43
N ALA A 193 19.87 8.63 -0.75
CA ALA A 193 21.24 8.49 -0.23
C ALA A 193 22.27 8.33 -1.36
N ASP A 194 21.88 7.63 -2.43
CA ASP A 194 22.71 7.45 -3.62
C ASP A 194 22.05 8.15 -4.82
N ILE A 195 22.60 9.32 -5.15
CA ILE A 195 22.11 10.19 -6.24
C ILE A 195 22.67 9.72 -7.59
N GLU A 196 23.76 8.96 -7.60
CA GLU A 196 24.38 8.46 -8.83
C GLU A 196 23.73 7.14 -9.29
N LYS A 197 23.02 6.45 -8.38
CA LYS A 197 22.25 5.22 -8.66
C LYS A 197 21.46 5.31 -9.97
N PRO A 198 21.73 4.46 -10.98
CA PRO A 198 21.01 4.48 -12.25
C PRO A 198 19.57 3.98 -12.08
N PHE A 199 18.66 4.37 -12.98
CA PHE A 199 17.23 4.06 -12.84
C PHE A 199 16.95 2.57 -12.87
N GLU A 200 17.72 1.80 -13.64
CA GLU A 200 17.66 0.34 -13.75
C GLU A 200 17.93 -0.38 -12.42
N GLN A 201 18.59 0.30 -11.48
CA GLN A 201 18.90 -0.25 -10.16
C GLN A 201 17.91 0.21 -9.08
N PHE A 202 16.92 1.03 -9.45
CA PHE A 202 15.95 1.55 -8.49
C PHE A 202 15.16 0.42 -7.84
N SER A 203 14.73 0.68 -6.61
CA SER A 203 13.65 -0.07 -6.00
C SER A 203 12.30 0.53 -6.40
N SER A 204 11.21 -0.21 -6.24
CA SER A 204 9.85 0.32 -6.44
C SER A 204 9.58 1.54 -5.56
N TYR A 205 10.21 1.63 -4.38
CA TYR A 205 10.17 2.82 -3.54
C TYR A 205 10.90 4.00 -4.18
N ASP A 206 12.14 3.80 -4.65
CA ASP A 206 12.92 4.85 -5.32
C ASP A 206 12.18 5.39 -6.54
N PHE A 207 11.57 4.50 -7.33
CA PHE A 207 10.68 4.86 -8.43
C PHE A 207 9.53 5.75 -7.97
N GLY A 208 8.78 5.31 -6.95
CA GLY A 208 7.61 6.03 -6.45
C GLY A 208 7.94 7.45 -5.98
N VAL A 209 9.03 7.63 -5.22
CA VAL A 209 9.40 8.96 -4.72
C VAL A 209 9.93 9.88 -5.84
N VAL A 210 10.75 9.35 -6.74
CA VAL A 210 11.38 10.14 -7.82
C VAL A 210 10.36 10.51 -8.92
N SER A 211 9.50 9.57 -9.33
CA SER A 211 8.47 9.82 -10.34
C SER A 211 7.45 10.87 -9.88
N ASN A 212 7.03 10.82 -8.62
CA ASN A 212 6.09 11.81 -8.05
C ASN A 212 6.65 13.24 -8.09
N ILE A 213 7.94 13.42 -7.78
CA ILE A 213 8.60 14.73 -7.86
C ILE A 213 8.63 15.23 -9.31
N MET A 214 9.06 14.39 -10.25
CA MET A 214 9.17 14.77 -11.65
C MET A 214 7.80 15.10 -12.26
N ASN A 215 6.77 14.34 -11.91
CA ASN A 215 5.39 14.64 -12.30
C ASN A 215 4.90 15.99 -11.75
N GLY A 216 5.18 16.28 -10.47
CA GLY A 216 4.85 17.57 -9.86
C GLY A 216 5.51 18.76 -10.57
N TRP A 217 6.77 18.60 -10.99
CA TRP A 217 7.46 19.61 -11.80
C TRP A 217 6.84 19.79 -13.17
N LEU A 218 6.54 18.68 -13.86
CA LEU A 218 5.96 18.73 -15.20
C LEU A 218 4.64 19.50 -15.21
N ILE A 219 3.73 19.16 -14.29
CA ILE A 219 2.44 19.85 -14.12
C ILE A 219 2.66 21.35 -13.87
N THR A 220 3.62 21.69 -13.03
CA THR A 220 3.94 23.09 -12.69
C THR A 220 4.46 23.85 -13.91
N TYR A 221 5.36 23.24 -14.69
CA TYR A 221 5.93 23.86 -15.87
C TYR A 221 4.91 24.04 -17.00
N GLU A 222 4.08 23.03 -17.25
CA GLU A 222 2.99 23.11 -18.24
C GLU A 222 2.00 24.23 -17.88
N LYS A 223 1.58 24.30 -16.62
CA LYS A 223 0.70 25.37 -16.13
C LYS A 223 1.32 26.76 -16.29
N ASN A 224 2.61 26.91 -16.03
CA ASN A 224 3.31 28.17 -16.20
C ASN A 224 3.48 28.55 -17.67
N ALA A 225 3.77 27.59 -18.55
CA ALA A 225 3.85 27.80 -19.99
C ALA A 225 2.50 28.23 -20.57
N GLU A 226 1.40 27.60 -20.17
CA GLU A 226 0.05 28.01 -20.56
C GLU A 226 -0.29 29.43 -20.10
N ARG A 227 0.05 29.78 -18.85
CA ARG A 227 -0.17 31.14 -18.31
C ARG A 227 0.61 32.18 -19.09
N ALA A 228 1.88 31.89 -19.40
CA ALA A 228 2.72 32.78 -20.21
C ALA A 228 2.15 32.97 -21.62
N LYS A 229 1.64 31.90 -22.24
CA LYS A 229 0.97 31.96 -23.55
C LYS A 229 -0.29 32.83 -23.50
N LYS A 230 -1.18 32.60 -22.52
CA LYS A 230 -2.41 33.39 -22.32
C LYS A 230 -2.13 34.87 -22.01
N ALA A 231 -1.03 35.18 -21.31
CA ALA A 231 -0.63 36.56 -21.04
C ALA A 231 -0.19 37.28 -22.32
N LYS A 232 0.64 36.63 -23.15
CA LYS A 232 1.07 37.16 -24.45
C LYS A 232 -0.11 37.40 -25.40
N GLU A 233 -1.03 36.45 -25.50
CA GLU A 233 -2.25 36.57 -26.32
C GLU A 233 -3.16 37.73 -25.86
N LYS A 234 -3.18 38.06 -24.56
CA LYS A 234 -3.93 39.21 -24.04
C LYS A 234 -3.25 40.55 -24.31
N GLU A 235 -1.93 40.60 -24.36
CA GLU A 235 -1.17 41.81 -24.73
C GLU A 235 -1.26 42.10 -26.22
N GLU A 236 -1.25 41.07 -27.07
CA GLU A 236 -1.42 41.20 -28.52
C GLU A 236 -2.83 41.67 -28.91
N LYS A 237 -3.88 41.25 -28.18
CA LYS A 237 -5.26 41.73 -28.39
C LYS A 237 -5.54 43.14 -27.87
N LYS A 238 -4.61 43.75 -27.14
CA LYS A 238 -4.71 45.13 -26.62
C LYS A 238 -3.94 46.15 -27.47
N LYS A 239 -3.19 45.70 -28.47
CA LYS A 239 -2.58 46.53 -29.52
C LYS A 239 -3.44 46.50 -30.77
#